data_AF-A0ABD3FMQ0-F1
#
_entry.id   AF-A0ABD3FMQ0-F1
#
_cell.length_a   1.000
_cell.length_b   1.000
_cell.length_c   1.000
_cell.angle_alpha   90.00
_cell.angle_beta   90.00
_cell.angle_gamma   90.00
#
_symmetry.space_group_name_H-M   'P 1'
#
loop_
_entity.id
_entity.type
_entity.pdbx_description
1 polymer ?
#
loop_
_entity_poly.entity_id
_entity_poly.type
_entity_poly.pdbx_seq_one_letter_code
_entity_poly.pdbx_strand_id
1 'polypeptide(L)'
;MKEPRVYFDVSIGGSRAGRIVFRLYSGVPKTAENFRSLCTGERGLGRTTGKSLHFKKVPFHRIIKGFMLQGGDFSNRNGTGGESIYGAKFADESFKYRHTKAGLLSMANAGKNTNGSQFFITTVATPHLDGKHVVFGEVEKGMDVVRKMENVETVANDKPAPMQTVVIEDCGEVEKDYESSDFSSDEDSEERKKRKKEKKKLKKLEKEDKHRMKKEKKRAKKEAKREKRRREEDSDDDRGHKKRQEEHRESTRDTRFTARVAMAETTMDEEVQTDLLLLHVALARLVIPFGVEVMMVILEEEARLVSVVLAQQVGVVRTYLEASH
;
A
#
# COMPACT_ATOMS: atom_id res chain seq x y z
N MET A 1 -14.50 -32.70 -4.87
CA MET A 1 -13.83 -33.58 -3.88
C MET A 1 -12.72 -32.79 -3.20
N LYS A 2 -12.40 -33.11 -1.95
CA LYS A 2 -11.29 -32.46 -1.23
C LYS A 2 -9.97 -32.97 -1.80
N GLU A 3 -9.03 -32.07 -2.07
CA GLU A 3 -7.68 -32.42 -2.52
C GLU A 3 -6.86 -32.96 -1.34
N PRO A 4 -6.36 -34.22 -1.41
CA PRO A 4 -5.54 -34.80 -0.37
C PRO A 4 -4.21 -34.06 -0.22
N ARG A 5 -3.69 -34.07 1.01
CA ARG A 5 -2.33 -33.61 1.31
C ARG A 5 -1.52 -34.78 1.82
N VAL A 6 -0.34 -34.97 1.26
CA VAL A 6 0.59 -36.03 1.66
C VAL A 6 1.95 -35.42 1.99
N TYR A 7 2.78 -36.13 2.74
CA TYR A 7 4.09 -35.63 3.12
C TYR A 7 5.21 -36.66 2.92
N PHE A 8 6.43 -36.13 2.78
CA PHE A 8 7.69 -36.85 2.90
C PHE A 8 8.56 -36.17 3.94
N ASP A 9 9.04 -36.93 4.92
CA ASP A 9 10.20 -36.56 5.73
C ASP A 9 11.45 -37.06 5.02
N VAL A 10 12.38 -36.16 4.71
CA VAL A 10 13.55 -36.47 3.88
C VAL A 10 14.83 -36.36 4.70
N SER A 11 15.77 -37.28 4.46
CA SER A 11 17.16 -37.18 4.90
C SER A 11 18.11 -37.06 3.70
N ILE A 12 19.26 -36.42 3.92
CA ILE A 12 20.38 -36.33 2.98
C ILE A 12 21.63 -36.79 3.74
N GLY A 13 22.32 -37.81 3.24
CA GLY A 13 23.51 -38.37 3.91
C GLY A 13 23.22 -38.92 5.31
N GLY A 14 21.96 -39.30 5.60
CA GLY A 14 21.51 -39.73 6.94
C GLY A 14 21.12 -38.59 7.88
N SER A 15 21.38 -37.34 7.53
CA SER A 15 20.94 -36.17 8.30
C SER A 15 19.55 -35.71 7.84
N ARG A 16 18.67 -35.39 8.80
CA ARG A 16 17.31 -34.92 8.50
C ARG A 16 17.35 -33.59 7.74
N ALA A 17 16.81 -33.57 6.52
CA ALA A 17 16.77 -32.39 5.65
C ALA A 17 15.49 -31.54 5.87
N GLY A 18 14.37 -32.19 6.17
CA GLY A 18 13.10 -31.54 6.49
C GLY A 18 11.88 -32.30 5.93
N ARG A 19 10.72 -31.67 5.98
CA ARG A 19 9.46 -32.21 5.47
C ARG A 19 9.00 -31.49 4.21
N ILE A 20 8.56 -32.25 3.21
CA ILE A 20 7.87 -31.77 2.02
C ILE A 20 6.40 -32.16 2.13
N VAL A 21 5.49 -31.20 1.94
CA VAL A 21 4.05 -31.44 1.88
C VAL A 21 3.58 -31.17 0.47
N PHE A 22 2.85 -32.14 -0.09
CA PHE A 22 2.28 -32.06 -1.42
C PHE A 22 0.77 -31.92 -1.35
N ARG A 23 0.21 -31.08 -2.23
CA ARG A 23 -1.21 -31.07 -2.56
C ARG A 23 -1.43 -31.89 -3.82
N LEU A 24 -2.36 -32.86 -3.77
CA LEU A 24 -2.70 -33.71 -4.91
C LEU A 24 -3.94 -33.19 -5.63
N TYR A 25 -3.87 -33.10 -6.96
CA TYR A 25 -4.93 -32.48 -7.77
C TYR A 25 -6.12 -33.40 -7.98
N SER A 26 -7.31 -32.82 -7.83
CA SER A 26 -8.58 -33.53 -8.04
C SER A 26 -8.89 -33.88 -9.50
N GLY A 27 -8.19 -33.26 -10.47
CA GLY A 27 -8.39 -33.52 -11.90
C GLY A 27 -7.78 -34.82 -12.43
N VAL A 28 -7.03 -35.56 -11.61
CA VAL A 28 -6.40 -36.85 -11.94
C VAL A 28 -6.55 -37.83 -10.76
N PRO A 29 -7.80 -38.22 -10.44
CA PRO A 29 -8.10 -38.97 -9.22
C PRO A 29 -7.40 -40.33 -9.12
N LYS A 30 -7.23 -41.09 -10.21
CA LYS A 30 -6.50 -42.37 -10.17
C LYS A 30 -5.02 -42.16 -9.87
N THR A 31 -4.42 -41.17 -10.51
CA THR A 31 -3.00 -40.84 -10.32
C THR A 31 -2.75 -40.33 -8.90
N ALA A 32 -3.60 -39.44 -8.42
CA ALA A 32 -3.56 -38.93 -7.05
C ALA A 32 -3.76 -40.05 -6.02
N GLU A 33 -4.73 -40.95 -6.21
CA GLU A 33 -4.99 -42.05 -5.29
C GLU A 33 -3.86 -43.08 -5.26
N ASN A 34 -3.24 -43.36 -6.41
CA ASN A 34 -2.04 -44.19 -6.48
C ASN A 34 -0.91 -43.60 -5.61
N PHE A 35 -0.59 -42.32 -5.80
CA PHE A 35 0.46 -41.68 -5.03
C PHE A 35 0.13 -41.59 -3.54
N ARG A 36 -1.10 -41.22 -3.18
CA ARG A 36 -1.55 -41.16 -1.78
C ARG A 36 -1.44 -42.52 -1.09
N SER A 37 -1.94 -43.57 -1.71
CA SER A 37 -1.84 -44.94 -1.19
C SER A 37 -0.39 -45.40 -1.02
N LEU A 38 0.51 -45.02 -1.94
CA LEU A 38 1.94 -45.32 -1.83
C LEU A 38 2.64 -44.49 -0.75
N CYS A 39 2.12 -43.31 -0.39
CA CYS A 39 2.57 -42.57 0.79
C CYS A 39 2.14 -43.24 2.10
N THR A 40 0.93 -43.81 2.17
CA THR A 40 0.41 -44.43 3.40
C THR A 40 0.81 -45.89 3.58
N GLY A 41 1.10 -46.60 2.49
CA GLY A 41 1.41 -48.03 2.51
C GLY A 41 0.20 -48.94 2.74
N GLU A 42 -1.02 -48.39 2.71
CA GLU A 42 -2.25 -49.12 3.09
C GLU A 42 -2.65 -50.26 2.14
N ARG A 43 -2.05 -50.30 0.94
CA ARG A 43 -2.37 -51.29 -0.10
C ARG A 43 -1.59 -52.60 0.02
N GLY A 44 -0.75 -52.75 1.04
CA GLY A 44 -0.04 -54.00 1.32
C GLY A 44 1.09 -54.28 0.34
N LEU A 45 1.13 -55.48 -0.22
CA LEU A 45 2.19 -55.95 -1.13
C LEU A 45 1.79 -55.77 -2.60
N GLY A 46 2.76 -55.40 -3.44
CA GLY A 46 2.63 -55.30 -4.88
C GLY A 46 2.45 -56.68 -5.51
N ARG A 47 1.57 -56.78 -6.50
CA ARG A 47 1.21 -58.05 -7.13
C ARG A 47 2.35 -58.61 -7.97
N THR A 48 3.11 -57.74 -8.61
CA THR A 48 4.22 -58.15 -9.50
C THR A 48 5.57 -58.15 -8.81
N THR A 49 5.77 -57.23 -7.86
CA THR A 49 7.05 -57.08 -7.17
C THR A 49 7.15 -57.89 -5.89
N GLY A 50 6.03 -58.28 -5.28
CA GLY A 50 5.98 -58.92 -3.95
C GLY A 50 6.48 -58.03 -2.80
N LYS A 51 6.77 -56.75 -3.07
CA LYS A 51 7.32 -55.78 -2.11
C LYS A 51 6.21 -54.84 -1.62
N SER A 52 6.40 -54.23 -0.45
CA SER A 52 5.42 -53.28 0.10
C SER A 52 5.21 -52.11 -0.85
N LEU A 53 3.94 -51.81 -1.15
CA LEU A 53 3.50 -50.65 -1.93
C LEU A 53 3.61 -49.38 -1.07
N HIS A 54 4.83 -48.97 -0.75
CA HIS A 54 5.09 -47.90 0.21
C HIS A 54 6.38 -47.14 -0.12
N PHE A 55 6.35 -45.80 -0.01
CA PHE A 55 7.51 -44.93 -0.26
C PHE A 55 8.49 -44.80 0.92
N LYS A 56 8.14 -45.31 2.10
CA LYS A 56 9.03 -45.25 3.26
C LYS A 56 10.34 -46.00 2.99
N LYS A 57 11.46 -45.34 3.29
CA LYS A 57 12.85 -45.76 3.01
C LYS A 57 13.20 -45.89 1.52
N VAL A 58 12.43 -45.28 0.63
CA VAL A 58 12.74 -45.25 -0.80
C VAL A 58 13.63 -44.06 -1.12
N PRO A 59 14.73 -44.24 -1.87
CA PRO A 59 15.63 -43.15 -2.23
C PRO A 59 15.15 -42.36 -3.46
N PHE A 60 15.60 -41.11 -3.53
CA PHE A 60 15.68 -40.37 -4.78
C PHE A 60 16.92 -40.83 -5.52
N HIS A 61 16.73 -41.63 -6.56
CA HIS A 61 17.82 -42.31 -7.26
C HIS A 61 18.39 -41.49 -8.42
N ARG A 62 17.73 -40.39 -8.81
CA ARG A 62 18.19 -39.52 -9.89
C ARG A 62 17.84 -38.06 -9.59
N ILE A 63 18.85 -37.19 -9.59
CA ILE A 63 18.71 -35.76 -9.29
C ILE A 63 19.42 -34.98 -10.40
N ILE A 64 18.72 -34.04 -11.03
CA ILE A 64 19.31 -33.17 -12.06
C ILE A 64 19.06 -31.72 -11.67
N LYS A 65 20.14 -31.02 -11.30
CA LYS A 65 20.11 -29.61 -10.92
C LYS A 65 19.57 -28.75 -12.06
N GLY A 66 18.64 -27.85 -11.75
CA GLY A 66 17.96 -27.02 -12.74
C GLY A 66 16.92 -27.77 -13.58
N PHE A 67 16.51 -28.97 -13.16
CA PHE A 67 15.51 -29.75 -13.89
C PHE A 67 14.50 -30.43 -12.95
N MET A 68 14.90 -31.52 -12.27
CA MET A 68 13.97 -32.34 -11.47
C MET A 68 14.68 -33.31 -10.50
N LEU A 69 13.91 -33.79 -9.53
CA LEU A 69 14.28 -34.84 -8.57
C LEU A 69 13.38 -36.06 -8.79
N GLN A 70 13.93 -37.23 -9.10
CA GLN A 70 13.17 -38.45 -9.39
C GLN A 70 13.33 -39.51 -8.30
N GLY A 71 12.21 -40.12 -7.92
CA GLY A 71 12.12 -41.13 -6.87
C GLY A 71 10.99 -42.14 -7.13
N GLY A 72 10.62 -42.89 -6.11
CA GLY A 72 9.46 -43.79 -6.15
C GLY A 72 9.69 -45.20 -6.68
N ASP A 73 10.94 -45.59 -6.98
CA ASP A 73 11.29 -47.00 -7.23
C ASP A 73 11.54 -47.72 -5.90
N PHE A 74 10.47 -48.18 -5.26
CA PHE A 74 10.56 -48.90 -3.99
C PHE A 74 11.17 -50.30 -4.13
N SER A 75 11.21 -50.84 -5.35
CA SER A 75 11.59 -52.22 -5.59
C SER A 75 13.09 -52.38 -5.88
N ASN A 76 13.61 -51.71 -6.91
CA ASN A 76 15.00 -51.84 -7.37
C ASN A 76 15.85 -50.62 -7.00
N ARG A 77 15.19 -49.52 -6.58
CA ARG A 77 15.83 -48.29 -6.08
C ARG A 77 16.81 -47.63 -7.06
N ASN A 78 16.66 -47.90 -8.36
CA ASN A 78 17.58 -47.42 -9.40
C ASN A 78 16.86 -46.93 -10.67
N GLY A 79 15.54 -46.87 -10.65
CA GLY A 79 14.70 -46.39 -11.74
C GLY A 79 14.23 -47.47 -12.71
N THR A 80 14.60 -48.74 -12.49
CA THR A 80 14.15 -49.88 -13.34
C THR A 80 12.88 -50.55 -12.82
N GLY A 81 12.51 -50.28 -11.56
CA GLY A 81 11.41 -50.96 -10.90
C GLY A 81 10.20 -50.08 -10.59
N GLY A 82 9.46 -50.49 -9.58
CA GLY A 82 8.25 -49.85 -9.09
C GLY A 82 6.99 -50.43 -9.73
N GLU A 83 5.90 -50.37 -8.99
CA GLU A 83 4.59 -50.91 -9.37
C GLU A 83 3.49 -49.99 -8.83
N SER A 84 2.38 -49.85 -9.55
CA SER A 84 1.24 -49.07 -9.07
C SER A 84 0.36 -49.88 -8.12
N ILE A 85 -0.52 -49.22 -7.39
CA ILE A 85 -1.51 -49.91 -6.55
C ILE A 85 -2.55 -50.71 -7.38
N TYR A 86 -2.58 -50.49 -8.70
CA TYR A 86 -3.47 -51.15 -9.64
C TYR A 86 -2.82 -52.37 -10.34
N GLY A 87 -1.56 -52.68 -10.01
CA GLY A 87 -0.71 -53.65 -10.71
C GLY A 87 0.50 -52.98 -11.35
N ALA A 88 1.22 -53.70 -12.22
CA ALA A 88 2.51 -53.25 -12.77
C ALA A 88 2.50 -51.79 -13.26
N LYS A 89 1.56 -51.45 -14.16
CA LYS A 89 1.43 -50.14 -14.80
C LYS A 89 -0.03 -49.73 -14.98
N PHE A 90 -0.28 -48.43 -15.13
CA PHE A 90 -1.58 -47.86 -15.50
C PHE A 90 -1.47 -46.75 -16.55
N ALA A 91 -2.60 -46.46 -17.21
CA ALA A 91 -2.71 -45.52 -18.32
C ALA A 91 -2.47 -44.05 -17.92
N ASP A 92 -2.14 -43.21 -18.89
CA ASP A 92 -2.08 -41.75 -18.71
C ASP A 92 -3.50 -41.21 -18.52
N GLU A 93 -3.79 -40.66 -17.35
CA GLU A 93 -5.16 -40.28 -16.97
C GLU A 93 -5.61 -38.97 -17.64
N SER A 94 -4.79 -37.91 -17.55
CA SER A 94 -5.07 -36.61 -18.16
C SER A 94 -3.81 -35.76 -18.27
N PHE A 95 -3.72 -34.95 -19.32
CA PHE A 95 -2.67 -33.94 -19.50
C PHE A 95 -3.19 -32.50 -19.26
N LYS A 96 -4.26 -32.36 -18.47
CA LYS A 96 -4.88 -31.06 -18.14
C LYS A 96 -3.90 -30.08 -17.48
N TYR A 97 -3.04 -30.59 -16.59
CA TYR A 97 -2.05 -29.80 -15.89
C TYR A 97 -0.71 -29.86 -16.63
N ARG A 98 -0.09 -28.69 -16.78
CA ARG A 98 1.14 -28.49 -17.55
C ARG A 98 2.31 -28.16 -16.63
N HIS A 99 3.53 -28.43 -17.08
CA HIS A 99 4.76 -28.24 -16.31
C HIS A 99 5.23 -26.77 -16.31
N THR A 100 4.39 -25.88 -15.80
CA THR A 100 4.54 -24.42 -15.94
C THR A 100 5.45 -23.76 -14.90
N LYS A 101 5.81 -24.46 -13.83
CA LYS A 101 6.58 -23.90 -12.71
C LYS A 101 7.34 -25.00 -11.96
N ALA A 102 8.27 -24.55 -11.11
CA ALA A 102 8.92 -25.40 -10.13
C ALA A 102 7.94 -25.91 -9.06
N GLY A 103 8.26 -27.05 -8.45
CA GLY A 103 7.50 -27.68 -7.38
C GLY A 103 6.32 -28.52 -7.87
N LEU A 104 6.13 -28.70 -9.18
CA LEU A 104 5.11 -29.62 -9.70
C LEU A 104 5.55 -31.08 -9.54
N LEU A 105 4.59 -31.92 -9.13
CA LEU A 105 4.73 -33.35 -8.94
C LEU A 105 4.11 -34.07 -10.15
N SER A 106 4.89 -34.95 -10.80
CA SER A 106 4.53 -35.57 -12.08
C SER A 106 5.01 -37.01 -12.18
N MET A 107 4.30 -37.83 -12.95
CA MET A 107 4.60 -39.26 -13.10
C MET A 107 5.81 -39.51 -13.99
N ALA A 108 6.76 -40.32 -13.52
CA ALA A 108 7.79 -40.88 -14.39
C ALA A 108 7.25 -42.11 -15.12
N ASN A 109 7.54 -42.22 -16.42
CA ASN A 109 7.10 -43.32 -17.25
C ASN A 109 8.18 -43.70 -18.28
N ALA A 110 8.01 -44.85 -18.93
CA ALA A 110 8.88 -45.38 -19.98
C ALA A 110 8.17 -45.36 -21.34
N GLY A 111 7.33 -44.35 -21.57
CA GLY A 111 6.43 -44.24 -22.73
C GLY A 111 4.96 -44.18 -22.33
N LYS A 112 4.09 -44.01 -23.33
CA LYS A 112 2.64 -43.85 -23.14
C LYS A 112 2.07 -44.98 -22.30
N ASN A 113 1.20 -44.64 -21.35
CA ASN A 113 0.45 -45.58 -20.51
C ASN A 113 1.32 -46.54 -19.66
N THR A 114 2.50 -46.08 -19.23
CA THR A 114 3.41 -46.88 -18.38
C THR A 114 3.66 -46.24 -17.01
N ASN A 115 2.62 -45.66 -16.42
CA ASN A 115 2.71 -45.08 -15.08
C ASN A 115 2.79 -46.19 -14.02
N GLY A 116 3.74 -46.12 -13.10
CA GLY A 116 3.91 -47.07 -12.00
C GLY A 116 3.87 -46.37 -10.64
N SER A 117 4.95 -46.48 -9.87
CA SER A 117 5.15 -45.73 -8.62
C SER A 117 6.17 -44.59 -8.73
N GLN A 118 6.97 -44.56 -9.80
CA GLN A 118 8.01 -43.55 -9.95
C GLN A 118 7.41 -42.18 -10.29
N PHE A 119 8.00 -41.14 -9.71
CA PHE A 119 7.57 -39.76 -9.86
C PHE A 119 8.78 -38.84 -9.93
N PHE A 120 8.56 -37.60 -10.35
CA PHE A 120 9.54 -36.54 -10.21
C PHE A 120 8.93 -35.25 -9.70
N ILE A 121 9.75 -34.45 -9.01
CA ILE A 121 9.46 -33.10 -8.56
C ILE A 121 10.26 -32.14 -9.43
N THR A 122 9.59 -31.24 -10.13
CA THR A 122 10.25 -30.22 -10.96
C THR A 122 10.91 -29.15 -10.10
N THR A 123 12.06 -28.64 -10.54
CA THR A 123 12.75 -27.52 -9.87
C THR A 123 12.75 -26.23 -10.72
N VAL A 124 12.32 -26.34 -11.97
CA VAL A 124 12.06 -25.24 -12.92
C VAL A 124 10.80 -25.57 -13.75
N ALA A 125 10.35 -24.67 -14.62
CA ALA A 125 9.33 -24.99 -15.60
C ALA A 125 9.88 -25.95 -16.68
N THR A 126 9.14 -26.99 -17.04
CA THR A 126 9.59 -28.05 -17.97
C THR A 126 8.55 -28.36 -19.06
N PRO A 127 8.14 -27.36 -19.87
CA PRO A 127 7.04 -27.51 -20.84
C PRO A 127 7.26 -28.58 -21.91
N HIS A 128 8.50 -29.01 -22.17
CA HIS A 128 8.83 -30.08 -23.11
C HIS A 128 8.35 -31.49 -22.64
N LEU A 129 7.90 -31.60 -21.39
CA LEU A 129 7.30 -32.79 -20.78
C LEU A 129 5.77 -32.80 -20.90
N ASP A 130 5.15 -31.70 -21.34
CA ASP A 130 3.70 -31.61 -21.52
C ASP A 130 3.19 -32.64 -22.52
N GLY A 131 2.05 -33.27 -22.22
CA GLY A 131 1.46 -34.33 -23.06
C GLY A 131 2.20 -35.67 -23.00
N LYS A 132 3.28 -35.78 -22.21
CA LYS A 132 4.08 -37.01 -22.03
C LYS A 132 4.05 -37.53 -20.60
N HIS A 133 4.00 -36.63 -19.61
CA HIS A 133 3.98 -36.97 -18.19
C HIS A 133 2.75 -36.34 -17.52
N VAL A 134 2.05 -37.14 -16.71
CA VAL A 134 0.84 -36.70 -16.00
C VAL A 134 1.27 -35.89 -14.77
N VAL A 135 0.98 -34.58 -14.76
CA VAL A 135 1.12 -33.73 -13.57
C VAL A 135 -0.07 -33.96 -12.66
N PHE A 136 0.18 -34.31 -11.40
CA PHE A 136 -0.87 -34.73 -10.46
C PHE A 136 -0.83 -34.06 -9.09
N GLY A 137 0.10 -33.15 -8.86
CA GLY A 137 0.13 -32.36 -7.65
C GLY A 137 1.23 -31.32 -7.66
N GLU A 138 1.45 -30.70 -6.51
CA GLU A 138 2.53 -29.75 -6.30
C GLU A 138 2.98 -29.70 -4.84
N VAL A 139 4.21 -29.22 -4.64
CA VAL A 139 4.76 -28.89 -3.33
C VAL A 139 4.01 -27.68 -2.77
N GLU A 140 3.30 -27.89 -1.66
CA GLU A 140 2.60 -26.84 -0.91
C GLU A 140 3.50 -26.27 0.20
N LYS A 141 4.30 -27.12 0.87
CA LYS A 141 5.30 -26.73 1.89
C LYS A 141 6.59 -27.52 1.70
N GLY A 142 7.73 -26.97 2.13
CA GLY A 142 9.03 -27.66 2.06
C GLY A 142 9.79 -27.49 0.74
N MET A 143 9.53 -26.42 -0.02
CA MET A 143 10.29 -26.12 -1.25
C MET A 143 11.77 -25.86 -0.97
N ASP A 144 12.13 -25.38 0.22
CA ASP A 144 13.52 -25.25 0.68
C ASP A 144 14.20 -26.62 0.79
N VAL A 145 13.50 -27.67 1.24
CA VAL A 145 14.01 -29.05 1.26
C VAL A 145 14.24 -29.56 -0.16
N VAL A 146 13.31 -29.29 -1.09
CA VAL A 146 13.47 -29.61 -2.53
C VAL A 146 14.72 -28.93 -3.09
N ARG A 147 14.96 -27.66 -2.76
CA ARG A 147 16.18 -26.94 -3.19
C ARG A 147 17.46 -27.51 -2.55
N LYS A 148 17.42 -27.96 -1.29
CA LYS A 148 18.56 -28.65 -0.65
C LYS A 148 18.90 -29.94 -1.40
N MET A 149 17.88 -30.76 -1.71
CA MET A 149 18.05 -32.00 -2.47
C MET A 149 18.61 -31.75 -3.88
N GLU A 150 18.12 -30.71 -4.57
CA GLU A 150 18.59 -30.32 -5.90
C GLU A 150 20.08 -29.95 -5.94
N ASN A 151 20.63 -29.44 -4.84
CA ASN A 151 22.02 -29.01 -4.74
C ASN A 151 22.96 -30.11 -4.22
N VAL A 152 22.48 -31.33 -4.00
CA VAL A 152 23.33 -32.48 -3.68
C VAL A 152 24.23 -32.79 -4.88
N GLU A 153 25.51 -33.08 -4.62
CA GLU A 153 26.46 -33.49 -5.65
C GLU A 153 26.01 -34.81 -6.29
N THR A 154 26.17 -34.90 -7.61
CA THR A 154 25.73 -36.06 -8.39
C THR A 154 26.88 -36.60 -9.23
N VAL A 155 26.83 -37.90 -9.52
CA VAL A 155 27.78 -38.52 -10.43
C VAL A 155 27.59 -37.96 -11.83
N ALA A 156 28.68 -37.58 -12.49
CA ALA A 156 28.67 -37.06 -13.86
C ALA A 156 28.47 -38.21 -14.87
N ASN A 157 27.22 -38.62 -15.08
CA ASN A 157 26.81 -39.63 -16.05
C ASN A 157 25.41 -39.34 -16.62
N ASP A 158 24.91 -40.15 -17.56
CA ASP A 158 23.59 -39.95 -18.18
C ASP A 158 22.40 -40.08 -17.21
N LYS A 159 22.62 -40.72 -16.05
CA LYS A 159 21.63 -40.91 -14.98
C LYS A 159 22.21 -40.43 -13.66
N PRO A 160 22.30 -39.10 -13.43
CA PRO A 160 23.03 -38.54 -12.31
C PRO A 160 22.43 -39.00 -10.98
N ALA A 161 23.10 -39.96 -10.35
CA ALA A 161 22.76 -40.46 -9.03
C ALA A 161 23.42 -39.55 -7.98
N PRO A 162 22.73 -39.24 -6.87
CA PRO A 162 23.32 -38.40 -5.83
C PRO A 162 24.46 -39.13 -5.12
N MET A 163 25.55 -38.42 -4.85
CA MET A 163 26.72 -38.95 -4.14
C MET A 163 26.42 -39.20 -2.66
N GLN A 164 25.51 -38.41 -2.09
CA GLN A 164 24.95 -38.65 -0.77
C GLN A 164 23.55 -39.23 -0.91
N THR A 165 23.23 -40.25 -0.13
CA THR A 165 21.91 -40.88 -0.17
C THR A 165 20.83 -39.89 0.23
N VAL A 166 19.85 -39.65 -0.65
CA VAL A 166 18.66 -38.85 -0.36
C VAL A 166 17.47 -39.79 -0.21
N VAL A 167 16.89 -39.88 0.98
CA VAL A 167 15.90 -40.92 1.34
C VAL A 167 14.63 -40.32 1.90
N ILE A 168 13.49 -40.92 1.56
CA ILE A 168 12.20 -40.70 2.23
C ILE A 168 12.22 -41.48 3.54
N GLU A 169 12.51 -40.83 4.66
CA GLU A 169 12.59 -41.45 5.98
C GLU A 169 11.21 -41.91 6.48
N ASP A 170 10.21 -41.08 6.26
CA ASP A 170 8.81 -41.34 6.58
C ASP A 170 7.89 -40.64 5.60
N CYS A 171 6.68 -41.18 5.43
CA CYS A 171 5.68 -40.63 4.53
C CYS A 171 4.27 -41.00 4.97
N GLY A 172 3.29 -40.22 4.51
CA GLY A 172 1.89 -40.48 4.83
C GLY A 172 0.95 -39.40 4.34
N GLU A 173 -0.31 -39.52 4.74
CA GLU A 173 -1.33 -38.50 4.51
C GLU A 173 -1.36 -37.51 5.69
N VAL A 174 -1.60 -36.23 5.39
CA VAL A 174 -1.68 -35.16 6.39
C VAL A 174 -3.12 -35.08 6.89
N GLU A 175 -3.33 -35.40 8.17
CA GLU A 175 -4.64 -35.24 8.82
C GLU A 175 -5.02 -33.76 8.99
N LYS A 176 -6.33 -33.48 9.09
CA LYS A 176 -6.92 -32.14 8.98
C LYS A 176 -6.40 -31.12 10.01
N ASP A 177 -5.77 -31.56 11.10
CA ASP A 177 -5.36 -30.71 12.22
C ASP A 177 -3.86 -30.33 12.17
N TYR A 178 -3.13 -30.76 11.15
CA TYR A 178 -1.69 -30.52 10.97
C TYR A 178 -1.35 -29.13 10.38
N GLU A 179 -2.20 -28.12 10.64
CA GLU A 179 -1.95 -26.73 10.22
C GLU A 179 -1.02 -25.98 11.21
N SER A 180 -0.67 -26.55 12.37
CA SER A 180 -0.05 -25.76 13.46
C SER A 180 1.28 -26.26 14.08
N SER A 181 1.87 -27.38 13.67
CA SER A 181 3.17 -27.81 14.22
C SER A 181 4.34 -27.49 13.28
N ASP A 182 5.01 -26.38 13.59
CA ASP A 182 6.34 -26.01 13.10
C ASP A 182 7.35 -27.16 13.31
N PHE A 183 7.76 -27.85 12.24
CA PHE A 183 9.00 -28.64 12.23
C PHE A 183 10.11 -27.82 11.56
N SER A 184 10.57 -26.79 12.26
CA SER A 184 11.87 -26.15 11.99
C SER A 184 12.90 -26.76 12.94
N SER A 185 14.04 -27.19 12.40
CA SER A 185 15.22 -27.64 13.12
C SER A 185 15.57 -26.73 14.31
N ASP A 186 15.91 -27.34 15.44
CA ASP A 186 15.99 -26.71 16.77
C ASP A 186 16.97 -25.53 16.86
N GLU A 187 18.01 -25.48 16.02
CA GLU A 187 19.06 -24.44 16.08
C GLU A 187 18.62 -23.05 15.55
N ASP A 188 17.59 -22.98 14.69
CA ASP A 188 17.17 -21.74 14.03
C ASP A 188 15.90 -21.11 14.66
N SER A 189 15.39 -21.75 15.72
CA SER A 189 14.07 -21.47 16.29
C SER A 189 14.08 -20.27 17.27
N GLU A 190 15.15 -20.12 18.05
CA GLU A 190 15.22 -19.08 19.08
C GLU A 190 15.42 -17.68 18.48
N GLU A 191 16.28 -17.52 17.48
CA GLU A 191 16.49 -16.22 16.86
C GLU A 191 15.24 -15.74 16.11
N ARG A 192 14.53 -16.67 15.44
CA ARG A 192 13.28 -16.37 14.73
C ARG A 192 12.12 -16.05 15.69
N LYS A 193 12.02 -16.73 16.83
CA LYS A 193 11.07 -16.38 17.91
C LYS A 193 11.38 -15.01 18.49
N LYS A 194 12.66 -14.70 18.73
CA LYS A 194 13.12 -13.40 19.24
C LYS A 194 12.77 -12.27 18.27
N ARG A 195 13.07 -12.43 16.97
CA ARG A 195 12.70 -11.48 15.90
C ARG A 195 11.17 -11.31 15.76
N LYS A 196 10.38 -12.38 15.87
CA LYS A 196 8.90 -12.30 15.85
C LYS A 196 8.36 -11.55 17.09
N LYS A 197 8.91 -11.80 18.27
CA LYS A 197 8.53 -11.13 19.53
C LYS A 197 8.88 -9.65 19.49
N GLU A 198 10.07 -9.32 18.98
CA GLU A 198 10.55 -7.95 18.80
C GLU A 198 9.71 -7.18 17.78
N LYS A 199 9.40 -7.78 16.62
CA LYS A 199 8.53 -7.17 15.59
C LYS A 199 7.09 -6.95 16.10
N LYS A 200 6.57 -7.84 16.95
CA LYS A 200 5.27 -7.63 17.63
C LYS A 200 5.34 -6.48 18.64
N LYS A 201 6.42 -6.37 19.42
CA LYS A 201 6.63 -5.29 20.38
C LYS A 201 6.73 -3.94 19.68
N LEU A 202 7.48 -3.86 18.57
CA LEU A 202 7.61 -2.64 17.76
C LEU A 202 6.27 -2.18 17.18
N LYS A 203 5.48 -3.11 16.62
CA LYS A 203 4.14 -2.79 16.10
C LYS A 203 3.16 -2.31 17.17
N LYS A 204 3.32 -2.75 18.43
CA LYS A 204 2.50 -2.29 19.54
C LYS A 204 2.85 -0.84 19.91
N LEU A 205 4.15 -0.56 20.02
CA LEU A 205 4.67 0.79 20.30
C LEU A 205 4.26 1.80 19.21
N GLU A 206 4.38 1.43 17.93
CA GLU A 206 3.95 2.30 16.81
C GLU A 206 2.45 2.62 16.85
N LYS A 207 1.60 1.68 17.30
CA LYS A 207 0.16 1.91 17.45
C LYS A 207 -0.14 2.84 18.62
N GLU A 208 0.56 2.68 19.73
CA GLU A 208 0.43 3.54 20.92
C GLU A 208 0.88 4.97 20.62
N ASP A 209 2.00 5.15 19.93
CA ASP A 209 2.49 6.47 19.49
C ASP A 209 1.56 7.15 18.49
N LYS A 210 1.03 6.41 17.50
CA LYS A 210 0.00 6.94 16.59
C LYS A 210 -1.24 7.42 17.34
N HIS A 211 -1.68 6.68 18.37
CA HIS A 211 -2.82 7.09 19.19
C HIS A 211 -2.50 8.34 20.02
N ARG A 212 -1.31 8.41 20.62
CA ARG A 212 -0.84 9.57 21.40
C ARG A 212 -0.74 10.83 20.54
N MET A 213 -0.10 10.75 19.38
CA MET A 213 -0.01 11.85 18.41
C MET A 213 -1.39 12.34 17.95
N LYS A 214 -2.35 11.42 17.74
CA LYS A 214 -3.72 11.79 17.37
C LYS A 214 -4.44 12.53 18.50
N LYS A 215 -4.21 12.14 19.76
CA LYS A 215 -4.76 12.83 20.94
C LYS A 215 -4.16 14.22 21.12
N GLU A 216 -2.87 14.36 20.88
CA GLU A 216 -2.12 15.61 20.99
C GLU A 216 -2.50 16.61 19.88
N LYS A 217 -2.58 16.16 18.62
CA LYS A 217 -3.12 16.98 17.51
C LYS A 217 -4.53 17.49 17.78
N LYS A 218 -5.40 16.68 18.41
CA LYS A 218 -6.75 17.12 18.80
C LYS A 218 -6.70 18.20 19.90
N ARG A 219 -5.80 18.09 20.87
CA ARG A 219 -5.61 19.09 21.93
C ARG A 219 -5.08 20.40 21.35
N ALA A 220 -4.01 20.34 20.55
CA ALA A 220 -3.44 21.51 19.88
C ALA A 220 -4.46 22.22 18.99
N LYS A 221 -5.29 21.48 18.23
CA LYS A 221 -6.36 22.08 17.42
C LYS A 221 -7.43 22.77 18.28
N LYS A 222 -7.76 22.21 19.45
CA LYS A 222 -8.73 22.82 20.38
C LYS A 222 -8.17 24.08 21.02
N GLU A 223 -6.88 24.07 21.36
CA GLU A 223 -6.16 25.20 21.95
C GLU A 223 -6.01 26.34 20.94
N ALA A 224 -5.55 26.07 19.72
CA ALA A 224 -5.48 27.05 18.65
C ALA A 224 -6.85 27.67 18.32
N LYS A 225 -7.93 26.89 18.37
CA LYS A 225 -9.29 27.41 18.19
C LYS A 225 -9.71 28.35 19.33
N ARG A 226 -9.30 28.04 20.57
CA ARG A 226 -9.59 28.88 21.75
C ARG A 226 -8.78 30.17 21.71
N GLU A 227 -7.53 30.10 21.30
CA GLU A 227 -6.66 31.27 21.14
C GLU A 227 -7.14 32.18 20.02
N LYS A 228 -7.59 31.62 18.89
CA LYS A 228 -8.20 32.41 17.81
C LYS A 228 -9.43 33.19 18.30
N ARG A 229 -10.31 32.55 19.07
CA ARG A 229 -11.49 33.22 19.65
C ARG A 229 -11.11 34.36 20.59
N ARG A 230 -10.09 34.17 21.43
CA ARG A 230 -9.59 35.23 22.32
C ARG A 230 -9.05 36.42 21.53
N ARG A 231 -8.29 36.18 20.45
CA ARG A 231 -7.78 37.26 19.59
C ARG A 231 -8.89 37.99 18.83
N GLU A 232 -9.95 37.28 18.42
CA GLU A 232 -11.13 37.88 17.81
C GLU A 232 -11.87 38.79 18.83
N GLU A 233 -12.08 38.30 20.06
CA GLU A 233 -12.66 39.06 21.18
C GLU A 233 -11.84 40.33 21.51
N ASP A 234 -10.51 40.20 21.68
CA ASP A 234 -9.62 41.35 21.96
C ASP A 234 -9.63 42.40 20.82
N SER A 235 -9.79 41.95 19.57
CA SER A 235 -9.83 42.84 18.40
C SER A 235 -11.14 43.60 18.23
N ASP A 236 -12.23 43.08 18.79
CA ASP A 236 -13.54 43.73 18.79
C ASP A 236 -13.60 44.79 19.90
N ASP A 237 -12.94 44.54 21.05
CA ASP A 237 -12.77 45.54 22.11
C ASP A 237 -11.88 46.73 21.68
N ASP A 238 -10.76 46.49 20.99
CA ASP A 238 -9.89 47.58 20.48
C ASP A 238 -10.60 48.44 19.40
N ARG A 239 -11.42 47.81 18.55
CA ARG A 239 -12.26 48.53 17.58
C ARG A 239 -13.35 49.36 18.27
N GLY A 240 -13.96 48.82 19.33
CA GLY A 240 -14.90 49.56 20.16
C GLY A 240 -14.28 50.79 20.81
N HIS A 241 -13.03 50.67 21.29
CA HIS A 241 -12.33 51.76 21.95
C HIS A 241 -11.84 52.86 20.98
N LYS A 242 -11.37 52.47 19.78
CA LYS A 242 -10.98 53.42 18.73
C LYS A 242 -12.17 54.21 18.19
N LYS A 243 -13.31 53.54 17.96
CA LYS A 243 -14.53 54.19 17.47
C LYS A 243 -15.05 55.27 18.44
N ARG A 244 -15.02 54.99 19.75
CA ARG A 244 -15.39 55.98 20.79
C ARG A 244 -14.42 57.16 20.86
N GLN A 245 -13.13 56.96 20.60
CA GLN A 245 -12.16 58.06 20.55
C GLN A 245 -12.32 58.92 19.30
N GLU A 246 -12.68 58.32 18.17
CA GLU A 246 -12.92 59.00 16.90
C GLU A 246 -14.19 59.85 16.95
N GLU A 247 -15.30 59.30 17.48
CA GLU A 247 -16.54 60.04 17.73
C GLU A 247 -16.34 61.24 18.68
N HIS A 248 -15.52 61.10 19.72
CA HIS A 248 -15.17 62.22 20.61
C HIS A 248 -14.29 63.28 19.91
N ARG A 249 -13.38 62.86 19.02
CA ARG A 249 -12.52 63.77 18.24
C ARG A 249 -13.29 64.54 17.18
N GLU A 250 -14.30 63.92 16.58
CA GLU A 250 -15.18 64.54 15.59
C GLU A 250 -16.10 65.58 16.26
N SER A 251 -16.72 65.22 17.40
CA SER A 251 -17.52 66.16 18.21
C SER A 251 -16.74 67.40 18.66
N THR A 252 -15.46 67.24 19.02
CA THR A 252 -14.58 68.35 19.42
C THR A 252 -14.03 69.18 18.24
N ARG A 253 -14.02 68.62 17.01
CA ARG A 253 -13.69 69.36 15.79
C ARG A 253 -14.84 70.22 15.33
N ASP A 254 -16.08 69.72 15.38
CA ASP A 254 -17.26 70.49 15.01
C ASP A 254 -17.45 71.71 15.91
N THR A 255 -17.25 71.56 17.23
CA THR A 255 -17.33 72.70 18.16
C THR A 255 -16.23 73.76 17.91
N ARG A 256 -15.05 73.35 17.42
CA ARG A 256 -13.97 74.28 17.09
C ARG A 256 -14.14 74.93 15.71
N PHE A 257 -14.75 74.23 14.77
CA PHE A 257 -15.05 74.74 13.44
C PHE A 257 -16.17 75.79 13.50
N THR A 258 -17.26 75.50 14.23
CA THR A 258 -18.34 76.48 14.44
C THR A 258 -17.87 77.75 15.15
N ALA A 259 -17.00 77.61 16.16
CA ALA A 259 -16.39 78.76 16.83
C ALA A 259 -15.47 79.58 15.91
N ARG A 260 -14.78 78.96 14.95
CA ARG A 260 -13.90 79.65 13.99
C ARG A 260 -14.66 80.35 12.87
N VAL A 261 -15.74 79.76 12.37
CA VAL A 261 -16.61 80.39 11.36
C VAL A 261 -17.28 81.65 11.94
N ALA A 262 -17.81 81.58 13.16
CA ALA A 262 -18.40 82.74 13.84
C ALA A 262 -17.39 83.89 14.10
N MET A 263 -16.10 83.56 14.26
CA MET A 263 -15.03 84.54 14.42
C MET A 263 -14.57 85.15 13.08
N ALA A 264 -14.74 84.43 11.97
CA ALA A 264 -14.37 84.92 10.64
C ALA A 264 -15.44 85.86 10.05
N GLU A 265 -16.72 85.57 10.29
CA GLU A 265 -17.86 86.40 9.83
C GLU A 265 -17.86 87.82 10.44
N THR A 266 -17.23 88.02 11.59
CA THR A 266 -17.14 89.34 12.24
C THR A 266 -15.97 90.19 11.73
N THR A 267 -15.18 89.70 10.76
CA THR A 267 -13.94 90.36 10.31
C THR A 267 -13.88 90.72 8.82
N MET A 268 -15.00 90.62 8.08
CA MET A 268 -15.02 90.98 6.66
C MET A 268 -15.68 92.33 6.39
N ASP A 269 -14.96 93.18 5.63
CA ASP A 269 -15.32 94.52 5.17
C ASP A 269 -16.65 94.56 4.37
N GLU A 270 -17.44 95.63 4.57
CA GLU A 270 -18.79 95.81 3.98
C GLU A 270 -18.81 95.77 2.43
N GLU A 271 -17.69 96.08 1.76
CA GLU A 271 -17.61 96.04 0.30
C GLU A 271 -17.57 94.60 -0.27
N VAL A 272 -17.08 93.61 0.48
CA VAL A 272 -17.04 92.22 0.01
C VAL A 272 -18.39 91.52 0.21
N GLN A 273 -19.16 91.93 1.23
CA GLN A 273 -20.50 91.39 1.49
C GLN A 273 -21.50 91.72 0.38
N THR A 274 -21.39 92.88 -0.24
CA THR A 274 -22.31 93.32 -1.29
C THR A 274 -22.06 92.60 -2.62
N ASP A 275 -20.81 92.38 -3.00
CA ASP A 275 -20.45 91.61 -4.19
C ASP A 275 -20.80 90.13 -4.07
N LEU A 276 -20.64 89.55 -2.87
CA LEU A 276 -21.02 88.14 -2.63
C LEU A 276 -22.53 87.95 -2.67
N LEU A 277 -23.33 88.92 -2.17
CA LEU A 277 -24.79 88.88 -2.25
C LEU A 277 -25.29 89.01 -3.69
N LEU A 278 -24.65 89.85 -4.50
CA LEU A 278 -25.02 90.04 -5.91
C LEU A 278 -24.76 88.76 -6.73
N LEU A 279 -23.67 88.05 -6.43
CA LEU A 279 -23.34 86.77 -7.05
C LEU A 279 -24.31 85.64 -6.63
N HIS A 280 -24.70 85.60 -5.35
CA HIS A 280 -25.70 84.64 -4.86
C HIS A 280 -27.11 84.89 -5.44
N VAL A 281 -27.52 86.15 -5.59
CA VAL A 281 -28.81 86.50 -6.23
C VAL A 281 -28.79 86.20 -7.74
N ALA A 282 -27.65 86.38 -8.40
CA ALA A 282 -27.49 86.00 -9.81
C ALA A 282 -27.56 84.48 -10.02
N LEU A 283 -26.89 83.70 -9.16
CA LEU A 283 -26.94 82.24 -9.19
C LEU A 283 -28.34 81.71 -8.82
N ALA A 284 -29.03 82.31 -7.86
CA ALA A 284 -30.40 81.91 -7.48
C ALA A 284 -31.43 82.16 -8.59
N ARG A 285 -31.21 83.14 -9.48
CA ARG A 285 -32.10 83.41 -10.64
C ARG A 285 -31.87 82.48 -11.83
N LEU A 286 -30.70 81.86 -11.95
CA LEU A 286 -30.39 80.87 -12.99
C LEU A 286 -30.96 79.47 -12.68
N VAL A 287 -31.39 79.21 -11.45
CA VAL A 287 -31.80 77.88 -10.96
C VAL A 287 -33.32 77.67 -10.93
N ILE A 288 -34.14 78.64 -11.37
CA ILE A 288 -35.60 78.58 -11.17
C ILE A 288 -36.38 77.65 -12.16
N PRO A 289 -35.91 77.23 -13.36
CA PRO A 289 -36.74 76.37 -14.21
C PRO A 289 -36.43 74.86 -14.16
N PHE A 290 -35.51 74.35 -13.34
CA PHE A 290 -35.22 72.90 -13.30
C PHE A 290 -35.33 72.33 -11.88
N GLY A 291 -36.24 71.35 -11.73
CA GLY A 291 -36.64 70.76 -10.45
C GLY A 291 -35.52 70.09 -9.64
N VAL A 292 -35.81 69.93 -8.34
CA VAL A 292 -34.90 69.62 -7.23
C VAL A 292 -34.14 68.28 -7.36
N GLU A 293 -34.51 67.40 -8.30
CA GLU A 293 -33.87 66.09 -8.48
C GLU A 293 -32.61 66.09 -9.34
N VAL A 294 -32.27 67.19 -10.03
CA VAL A 294 -30.99 67.32 -10.77
C VAL A 294 -29.94 68.10 -9.96
N MET A 295 -30.35 68.75 -8.86
CA MET A 295 -29.50 69.68 -8.10
C MET A 295 -28.39 68.99 -7.29
N MET A 296 -28.64 67.77 -6.78
CA MET A 296 -27.61 67.03 -6.03
C MET A 296 -26.50 66.46 -6.92
N VAL A 297 -26.79 66.16 -8.20
CA VAL A 297 -25.78 65.59 -9.10
C VAL A 297 -24.89 66.68 -9.70
N ILE A 298 -25.45 67.86 -10.01
CA ILE A 298 -24.66 68.98 -10.54
C ILE A 298 -23.78 69.62 -9.46
N LEU A 299 -24.27 69.75 -8.22
CA LEU A 299 -23.45 70.33 -7.13
C LEU A 299 -22.27 69.44 -6.73
N GLU A 300 -22.40 68.11 -6.87
CA GLU A 300 -21.31 67.18 -6.55
C GLU A 300 -20.23 67.15 -7.66
N GLU A 301 -20.61 67.34 -8.94
CA GLU A 301 -19.66 67.52 -10.03
C GLU A 301 -19.02 68.91 -10.07
N GLU A 302 -19.76 69.98 -9.81
CA GLU A 302 -19.23 71.36 -9.73
C GLU A 302 -18.26 71.51 -8.54
N ALA A 303 -18.59 70.96 -7.37
CA ALA A 303 -17.69 70.98 -6.22
C ALA A 303 -16.38 70.19 -6.51
N ARG A 304 -16.46 69.10 -7.28
CA ARG A 304 -15.28 68.37 -7.77
C ARG A 304 -14.51 69.15 -8.81
N LEU A 305 -15.16 69.84 -9.74
CA LEU A 305 -14.49 70.65 -10.76
C LEU A 305 -13.78 71.86 -10.13
N VAL A 306 -14.43 72.54 -9.19
CA VAL A 306 -13.87 73.68 -8.45
C VAL A 306 -12.71 73.23 -7.57
N SER A 307 -12.81 72.08 -6.89
CA SER A 307 -11.69 71.56 -6.10
C SER A 307 -10.53 71.04 -6.96
N VAL A 308 -10.79 70.52 -8.17
CA VAL A 308 -9.74 70.16 -9.14
C VAL A 308 -9.06 71.39 -9.74
N VAL A 309 -9.82 72.44 -10.07
CA VAL A 309 -9.28 73.71 -10.60
C VAL A 309 -8.49 74.46 -9.53
N LEU A 310 -8.99 74.51 -8.29
CA LEU A 310 -8.24 75.07 -7.16
C LEU A 310 -6.98 74.24 -6.84
N ALA A 311 -7.04 72.91 -6.92
CA ALA A 311 -5.87 72.06 -6.76
C ALA A 311 -4.84 72.25 -7.88
N GLN A 312 -5.28 72.47 -9.13
CA GLN A 312 -4.39 72.81 -10.25
C GLN A 312 -3.76 74.20 -10.09
N GLN A 313 -4.51 75.21 -9.64
CA GLN A 313 -3.97 76.55 -9.39
C GLN A 313 -2.98 76.56 -8.20
N VAL A 314 -3.28 75.82 -7.12
CA VAL A 314 -2.35 75.69 -5.96
C VAL A 314 -1.11 74.88 -6.34
N GLY A 315 -1.23 73.87 -7.22
CA GLY A 315 -0.09 73.10 -7.74
C GLY A 315 0.86 73.91 -8.64
N VAL A 316 0.31 74.82 -9.46
CA VAL A 316 1.10 75.73 -10.31
C VAL A 316 1.82 76.80 -9.48
N VAL A 317 1.20 77.29 -8.39
CA VAL A 317 1.85 78.23 -7.47
C VAL A 317 2.98 77.56 -6.67
N ARG A 318 2.82 76.29 -6.29
CA ARG A 318 3.85 75.52 -5.56
C ARG A 318 5.07 75.22 -6.42
N THR A 319 4.90 74.93 -7.71
CA THR A 319 6.00 74.70 -8.65
C THR A 319 6.75 75.99 -9.04
N TYR A 320 6.09 77.15 -9.04
CA TYR A 320 6.76 78.45 -9.19
C TYR A 320 7.57 78.88 -7.96
N LEU A 321 7.12 78.53 -6.75
CA LEU A 321 7.84 78.83 -5.49
C LEU A 321 9.07 77.94 -5.27
N GLU A 322 9.05 76.69 -5.72
CA GLU A 322 10.20 75.77 -5.63
C GLU A 322 11.28 76.04 -6.70
N ALA A 323 10.96 76.76 -7.78
CA ALA A 323 11.91 77.16 -8.83
C ALA A 323 12.58 78.54 -8.59
N SER A 324 12.19 79.25 -7.54
CA SER A 324 12.71 80.60 -7.19
C SER A 324 13.55 80.63 -5.91
N HIS A 325 14.09 79.49 -5.48
CA HIS A 325 14.96 79.37 -4.30
C HIS A 325 16.23 78.58 -4.57
#